data_AF-Q4W5S9-F1
#
_entry.id   AF-Q4W5S9-F1
#
_cell.length_a   1.000
_cell.length_b   1.000
_cell.length_c   1.000
_cell.angle_alpha   90.00
_cell.angle_beta   90.00
_cell.angle_gamma   90.00
#
_symmetry.space_group_name_H-M   'P 1'
#
loop_
_entity.id
_entity.type
_entity.pdbx_description
1 polymer ?
#
loop_
_entity_poly.entity_id
_entity_poly.type
_entity_poly.pdbx_seq_one_letter_code
_entity_poly.pdbx_strand_id
1 'polypeptide(L)'
;MRLPVLLLAFIGVSVADVPSSQDAEKIKAYEIGTQFFSELNNAILSGDPFRVVKFITHPNIDVIKFMRSLKGWAAEFRDGYFVNGNCNEVSLSVIFKVPGRDYPFLNGTFVLEHGVEKHPITDNWTLKSMTWLTGINISKNRSRHNFAPPNVMG
;
A
#
# COMPACT_ATOMS: atom_id res chain seq x y z
N MET A 1 -12.41 40.09 -49.53
CA MET A 1 -11.17 39.69 -48.83
C MET A 1 -11.33 38.25 -48.39
N ARG A 2 -10.66 37.31 -49.07
CA ARG A 2 -10.79 35.86 -48.84
C ARG A 2 -9.70 35.45 -47.83
N LEU A 3 -10.09 35.05 -46.62
CA LEU A 3 -9.16 34.46 -45.65
C LEU A 3 -8.85 33.02 -46.08
N PRO A 4 -7.56 32.62 -46.13
CA PRO A 4 -7.16 31.28 -46.51
C PRO A 4 -7.45 30.31 -45.36
N VAL A 5 -8.47 29.48 -45.58
CA VAL A 5 -8.60 28.15 -45.01
C VAL A 5 -7.43 27.32 -45.55
N LEU A 6 -6.49 26.87 -44.70
CA LEU A 6 -5.70 25.63 -44.85
C LEU A 6 -4.42 25.63 -43.99
N LEU A 7 -4.49 24.98 -42.82
CA LEU A 7 -3.42 24.22 -42.16
C LEU A 7 -4.07 23.57 -40.91
N LEU A 8 -5.02 22.65 -41.04
CA LEU A 8 -4.85 21.23 -41.35
C LEU A 8 -3.73 20.55 -40.53
N ALA A 9 -4.20 19.91 -39.45
CA ALA A 9 -3.78 18.61 -38.92
C ALA A 9 -2.31 18.42 -38.58
N PHE A 10 -1.97 18.47 -37.29
CA PHE A 10 -0.99 17.58 -36.63
C PHE A 10 -1.09 17.69 -35.11
N ILE A 11 -2.30 17.56 -34.55
CA ILE A 11 -2.46 17.20 -33.13
C ILE A 11 -3.06 15.80 -33.11
N GLY A 12 -2.36 14.88 -33.78
CA GLY A 12 -2.33 13.48 -33.36
C GLY A 12 -1.47 13.38 -32.10
N VAL A 13 -1.81 14.18 -31.08
CA VAL A 13 -1.29 13.95 -29.74
C VAL A 13 -1.99 12.68 -29.34
N SER A 14 -1.23 11.59 -29.40
CA SER A 14 -1.54 10.38 -28.66
C SER A 14 -2.15 10.85 -27.34
N VAL A 15 -3.42 10.52 -27.13
CA VAL A 15 -4.00 10.45 -25.80
C VAL A 15 -3.17 9.41 -25.06
N ALA A 16 -1.95 9.79 -24.71
CA ALA A 16 -1.24 9.22 -23.59
C ALA A 16 -2.21 9.49 -22.46
N ASP A 17 -2.86 8.42 -22.02
CA ASP A 17 -3.79 8.41 -20.91
C ASP A 17 -3.20 9.29 -19.81
N VAL A 18 -3.64 10.54 -19.77
CA VAL A 18 -3.29 11.44 -18.68
C VAL A 18 -3.98 10.76 -17.51
N PRO A 19 -3.23 10.20 -16.54
CA PRO A 19 -3.86 9.55 -15.41
C PRO A 19 -4.88 10.52 -14.85
N SER A 20 -6.09 10.03 -14.61
CA SER A 20 -7.12 10.88 -14.03
C SER A 20 -6.56 11.48 -12.73
N SER A 21 -7.04 12.64 -12.30
CA SER A 21 -6.54 13.26 -11.07
C SER A 21 -6.56 12.28 -9.88
N GLN A 22 -7.51 11.35 -9.88
CA GLN A 22 -7.61 10.26 -8.89
C GLN A 22 -6.48 9.24 -9.01
N ASP A 23 -6.08 8.84 -10.22
CA ASP A 23 -4.97 7.91 -10.43
C ASP A 23 -3.64 8.53 -9.97
N ALA A 24 -3.44 9.82 -10.26
CA ALA A 24 -2.25 10.55 -9.83
C ALA A 24 -2.15 10.65 -8.29
N GLU A 25 -3.27 10.95 -7.62
CA GLU A 25 -3.33 10.97 -6.15
C GLU A 25 -3.06 9.59 -5.54
N LYS A 26 -3.61 8.54 -6.14
CA LYS A 26 -3.42 7.16 -5.70
C LYS A 26 -1.96 6.71 -5.84
N ILE A 27 -1.32 7.04 -6.97
CA ILE A 27 0.12 6.77 -7.19
C ILE A 27 0.94 7.45 -6.09
N LYS A 28 0.68 8.73 -5.82
CA LYS A 28 1.39 9.49 -4.79
C LYS A 28 1.15 8.91 -3.38
N ALA A 29 -0.08 8.49 -3.07
CA ALA A 29 -0.38 7.81 -1.82
C ALA A 29 0.43 6.51 -1.67
N TYR A 30 0.58 5.74 -2.76
CA TYR A 30 1.38 4.52 -2.77
C TYR A 30 2.88 4.77 -2.65
N GLU A 31 3.40 5.84 -3.24
CA GLU A 31 4.80 6.24 -3.07
C GLU A 31 5.10 6.54 -1.59
N ILE A 32 4.25 7.37 -0.96
CA ILE A 32 4.33 7.68 0.48
C ILE A 32 4.27 6.39 1.31
N GLY A 33 3.30 5.52 1.01
CA GLY A 33 3.16 4.24 1.69
C GLY A 33 4.39 3.35 1.54
N THR A 34 4.90 3.21 0.32
CA THR A 34 6.06 2.35 0.01
C THR A 34 7.29 2.81 0.77
N GLN A 35 7.54 4.12 0.77
CA GLN A 35 8.65 4.69 1.51
C GLN A 35 8.48 4.46 3.03
N PHE A 36 7.34 4.83 3.59
CA PHE A 36 7.04 4.68 5.00
C PHE A 36 7.20 3.23 5.48
N PHE A 37 6.61 2.26 4.78
CA PHE A 37 6.68 0.85 5.18
C PHE A 37 8.06 0.24 4.96
N SER A 38 8.84 0.71 3.99
CA SER A 38 10.24 0.30 3.81
C SER A 38 11.08 0.73 5.02
N GLU A 39 10.99 2.00 5.42
CA GLU A 39 11.71 2.55 6.57
C GLU A 39 11.25 1.92 7.89
N LEU A 40 9.94 1.76 8.08
CA LEU A 40 9.38 1.07 9.23
C LEU A 40 9.86 -0.39 9.30
N ASN A 41 9.90 -1.11 8.18
CA ASN A 41 10.41 -2.47 8.15
C ASN A 41 11.89 -2.53 8.54
N ASN A 42 12.71 -1.58 8.08
CA ASN A 42 14.10 -1.46 8.51
C ASN A 42 14.22 -1.19 10.02
N ALA A 43 13.36 -0.35 10.58
CA ALA A 43 13.28 -0.12 12.02
C ALA A 43 12.88 -1.39 12.79
N ILE A 44 11.89 -2.15 12.30
CA ILE A 44 11.47 -3.43 12.91
C ILE A 44 12.62 -4.45 12.86
N LEU A 45 13.32 -4.55 11.73
CA LEU A 45 14.44 -5.49 11.54
C LEU A 45 15.63 -5.17 12.45
N SER A 46 15.81 -3.90 12.84
CA SER A 46 16.84 -3.53 13.82
C SER A 46 16.62 -4.17 15.20
N GLY A 47 15.39 -4.58 15.50
CA GLY A 47 15.01 -5.15 16.79
C GLY A 47 14.91 -4.14 17.94
N ASP A 48 15.15 -2.84 17.67
CA ASP A 48 15.09 -1.77 18.65
C ASP A 48 13.70 -1.10 18.68
N PRO A 49 12.91 -1.24 19.77
CA PRO A 49 11.60 -0.61 19.89
C PRO A 49 11.65 0.92 19.83
N PHE A 50 12.76 1.54 20.26
CA PHE A 50 12.92 2.99 20.21
C PHE A 50 13.12 3.54 18.80
N ARG A 51 13.49 2.69 17.83
CA ARG A 51 13.48 3.07 16.42
C ARG A 51 12.08 3.00 15.85
N VAL A 52 11.30 1.99 16.24
CA VAL A 52 9.93 1.78 15.74
C VAL A 52 8.96 2.81 16.31
N VAL A 53 9.11 3.19 17.58
CA VAL A 53 8.23 4.20 18.22
C VAL A 53 8.27 5.55 17.50
N LYS A 54 9.37 5.89 16.81
CA LYS A 54 9.47 7.13 16.02
C LYS A 54 8.49 7.20 14.86
N PHE A 55 8.03 6.04 14.39
CA PHE A 55 7.04 5.93 13.32
C PHE A 55 5.60 5.94 13.85
N ILE A 56 5.37 6.02 15.16
CA ILE A 56 4.05 5.82 15.76
C ILE A 56 3.70 7.03 16.63
N THR A 57 2.70 7.80 16.21
CA THR A 57 2.07 8.83 17.02
C THR A 57 0.82 8.33 17.74
N HIS A 58 0.27 7.20 17.29
CA HIS A 58 -0.91 6.59 17.93
C HIS A 58 -0.60 6.04 19.33
N PRO A 59 -1.23 6.55 20.41
CA PRO A 59 -0.87 6.20 21.78
C PRO A 59 -1.25 4.78 22.20
N ASN A 60 -2.17 4.13 21.47
CA ASN A 60 -2.71 2.82 21.84
C ASN A 60 -2.00 1.64 21.17
N ILE A 61 -0.90 1.87 20.45
CA ILE A 61 -0.14 0.79 19.81
C ILE A 61 0.92 0.27 20.78
N ASP A 62 0.76 -1.00 21.19
CA ASP A 62 1.84 -1.75 21.81
C ASP A 62 2.93 -2.02 20.75
N VAL A 63 4.02 -1.24 20.82
CA VAL A 63 5.14 -1.28 19.87
C VAL A 63 5.75 -2.69 19.79
N ILE A 64 5.88 -3.39 20.92
CA ILE A 64 6.49 -4.72 20.95
C ILE A 64 5.59 -5.74 20.24
N LYS A 65 4.28 -5.71 20.52
CA LYS A 65 3.31 -6.57 19.84
C LYS A 65 3.24 -6.25 18.35
N PHE A 66 3.22 -4.96 18.00
CA PHE A 66 3.22 -4.48 16.62
C PHE A 66 4.44 -4.97 15.83
N MET A 67 5.64 -4.80 16.38
CA MET A 67 6.89 -5.33 15.80
C MET A 67 6.81 -6.83 15.56
N ARG A 68 6.35 -7.61 16.56
CA ARG A 68 6.22 -9.07 16.41
C ARG A 68 5.22 -9.46 15.32
N SER A 69 4.12 -8.72 15.20
CA SER A 69 3.10 -8.98 14.19
C SER A 69 3.59 -8.72 12.77
N LEU A 70 4.45 -7.72 12.57
CA LEU A 70 4.93 -7.33 11.24
C LEU A 70 6.31 -7.88 10.88
N LYS A 71 7.06 -8.45 11.83
CA LYS A 71 8.40 -8.98 11.58
C LYS A 71 8.41 -10.05 10.51
N GLY A 72 9.18 -9.82 9.44
CA GLY A 72 9.34 -10.75 8.32
C GLY A 72 8.22 -10.70 7.29
N TRP A 73 7.31 -9.73 7.40
CA TRP A 73 6.27 -9.50 6.43
C TRP A 73 6.58 -8.29 5.54
N ALA A 74 6.32 -8.40 4.25
CA ALA A 74 6.43 -7.30 3.29
C ALA A 74 5.05 -6.67 3.05
N ALA A 75 4.99 -5.34 3.02
CA ALA A 75 3.78 -4.58 2.73
C ALA A 75 3.51 -4.53 1.22
N GLU A 76 2.25 -4.70 0.83
CA GLU A 76 1.73 -4.39 -0.50
C GLU A 76 0.45 -3.56 -0.35
N PHE A 77 0.21 -2.65 -1.29
CA PHE A 77 -0.91 -1.71 -1.24
C PHE A 77 -2.07 -2.18 -2.11
N ARG A 78 -3.27 -2.22 -1.52
CA ARG A 78 -4.52 -2.49 -2.24
C ARG A 78 -5.23 -1.23 -2.68
N ASP A 79 -5.21 -0.23 -1.80
CA ASP A 79 -5.84 1.05 -2.06
C ASP A 79 -5.18 2.16 -1.24
N GLY A 80 -5.33 3.40 -1.69
CA GLY A 80 -4.63 4.55 -1.12
C GLY A 80 -5.23 5.87 -1.58
N TYR A 81 -5.45 6.80 -0.65
CA TYR A 81 -5.98 8.12 -0.96
C TYR A 81 -5.61 9.15 0.12
N PHE A 82 -5.65 10.44 -0.23
CA PHE A 82 -5.48 11.54 0.71
C PHE A 82 -6.77 11.79 1.51
N VAL A 83 -6.65 11.83 2.83
CA VAL A 83 -7.81 12.01 3.72
C VAL A 83 -8.30 13.45 3.59
N ASN A 84 -9.58 13.64 3.28
CA ASN A 84 -10.22 14.94 3.05
C ASN A 84 -9.50 15.82 2.00
N GLY A 85 -8.80 15.22 1.03
CA GLY A 85 -8.00 15.93 0.03
C GLY A 85 -6.77 16.66 0.60
N ASN A 86 -6.44 16.43 1.87
CA ASN A 86 -5.27 17.02 2.50
C ASN A 86 -4.02 16.19 2.19
N CYS A 87 -3.02 16.82 1.56
CA CYS A 87 -1.73 16.17 1.26
C CYS A 87 -0.91 15.77 2.49
N ASN A 88 -1.36 16.13 3.71
CA ASN A 88 -0.68 15.79 4.96
C ASN A 88 -1.24 14.53 5.64
N GLU A 89 -2.29 13.91 5.10
CA GLU A 89 -2.83 12.66 5.65
C GLU A 89 -3.16 11.68 4.54
N VAL A 90 -2.67 10.44 4.66
CA VAL A 90 -2.89 9.38 3.67
C VAL A 90 -3.51 8.18 4.36
N SER A 91 -4.60 7.67 3.80
CA SER A 91 -5.19 6.39 4.19
C SER A 91 -4.75 5.32 3.21
N LEU A 92 -4.20 4.22 3.72
CA LEU A 92 -3.67 3.10 2.94
C LEU A 92 -4.33 1.79 3.38
N SER A 93 -4.85 1.02 2.43
CA SER A 93 -5.20 -0.38 2.64
C SER A 93 -3.99 -1.25 2.31
N VAL A 94 -3.46 -1.91 3.32
CA VAL A 94 -2.17 -2.63 3.25
C VAL A 94 -2.39 -4.10 3.55
N ILE A 95 -1.80 -4.94 2.70
CA ILE A 95 -1.62 -6.36 3.00
C ILE A 95 -0.16 -6.65 3.31
N PHE A 96 0.06 -7.48 4.32
CA PHE A 96 1.38 -7.94 4.67
C PHE A 96 1.48 -9.40 4.29
N LYS A 97 2.45 -9.73 3.41
CA LYS A 97 2.72 -11.10 2.96
C LYS A 97 4.09 -11.55 3.40
N VAL A 98 4.23 -12.84 3.68
CA VAL A 98 5.56 -13.44 3.81
C VAL A 98 6.16 -13.51 2.40
N PRO A 99 7.38 -13.00 2.16
CA PRO A 99 8.01 -13.08 0.85
C PRO A 99 8.01 -14.52 0.28
N GLY A 100 7.63 -14.65 -0.98
CA GLY A 100 7.53 -15.95 -1.66
C GLY A 100 6.31 -16.80 -1.27
N ARG A 101 5.33 -16.25 -0.53
CA ARG A 101 4.09 -16.93 -0.18
C ARG A 101 2.87 -16.06 -0.48
N ASP A 102 1.86 -16.65 -1.10
CA ASP A 102 0.57 -15.98 -1.30
C ASP A 102 -0.26 -15.90 -0.01
N TYR A 103 -0.04 -16.84 0.91
CA TYR A 103 -0.77 -16.98 2.18
C TYR A 103 0.12 -17.57 3.28
N PRO A 104 -0.17 -17.32 4.57
CA PRO A 104 -1.13 -16.32 5.08
C PRO A 104 -0.75 -14.89 4.68
N PHE A 105 -1.72 -13.98 4.77
CA PHE A 105 -1.45 -12.54 4.79
C PHE A 105 -2.22 -11.84 5.91
N LEU A 106 -1.65 -10.76 6.43
CA LEU A 106 -2.35 -9.84 7.34
C LEU A 106 -2.92 -8.69 6.50
N ASN A 107 -4.06 -8.15 6.92
CA ASN A 107 -4.68 -6.99 6.28
C ASN A 107 -5.02 -5.94 7.33
N GLY A 108 -4.82 -4.67 6.98
CA GLY A 108 -5.26 -3.54 7.78
C GLY A 108 -5.33 -2.25 6.97
N THR A 109 -6.06 -1.27 7.51
CA THR A 109 -6.03 0.10 7.02
C THR A 109 -5.16 0.94 7.95
N PHE A 110 -4.29 1.76 7.36
CA PHE A 110 -3.32 2.60 8.05
C PHE A 110 -3.55 4.03 7.65
N VAL A 111 -3.58 4.94 8.62
CA VAL A 111 -3.60 6.38 8.36
C VAL A 111 -2.26 6.94 8.76
N LEU A 112 -1.56 7.50 7.79
CA LEU A 112 -0.30 8.21 7.97
C LEU A 112 -0.59 9.70 8.04
N GLU A 113 0.13 10.40 8.91
CA GLU A 113 0.13 11.85 8.99
C GLU A 113 1.54 12.40 8.76
N HIS A 114 1.61 13.54 8.10
CA HIS A 114 2.85 14.26 7.89
C HIS A 114 3.02 15.30 8.99
N GLY A 115 4.03 15.10 9.84
CA GLY A 115 4.43 16.02 10.88
C GLY A 115 4.96 17.36 10.34
N VAL A 116 5.01 18.36 11.22
CA VAL A 116 5.45 19.72 10.86
C VAL A 116 6.99 19.82 10.81
N GLU A 117 7.68 19.02 11.62
CA GLU A 117 9.14 19.08 11.77
C GLU A 117 9.83 17.98 10.96
N LYS A 118 10.97 18.34 10.33
CA LYS A 118 11.76 17.39 9.54
C LYS A 118 12.42 16.32 10.42
N HIS A 119 11.95 15.08 10.39
CA HIS A 119 12.53 13.97 11.12
C HIS A 119 13.36 13.05 10.20
N PRO A 120 14.66 12.86 10.48
CA PRO A 120 15.61 12.26 9.53
C PRO A 120 15.40 10.76 9.26
N ILE A 121 14.54 10.10 10.04
CA ILE A 121 14.30 8.65 9.93
C ILE A 121 12.94 8.34 9.29
N THR A 122 11.99 9.27 9.34
CA THR A 122 10.60 9.00 8.96
C THR A 122 10.12 9.89 7.81
N ASP A 123 10.96 10.81 7.32
CA ASP A 123 10.59 11.87 6.38
C ASP A 123 9.24 12.54 6.73
N ASN A 124 9.01 12.67 8.04
CA ASN A 124 7.85 13.29 8.70
C ASN A 124 6.57 12.47 8.65
N TRP A 125 6.56 11.32 8.01
CA TRP A 125 5.38 10.45 8.00
C TRP A 125 5.35 9.58 9.25
N THR A 126 4.26 9.66 10.00
CA THR A 126 4.02 8.85 11.19
C THR A 126 2.67 8.16 11.13
N LEU A 127 2.56 7.01 11.78
CA LEU A 127 1.34 6.26 11.92
C LEU A 127 0.42 6.92 12.94
N LYS A 128 -0.59 7.63 12.44
CA LYS A 128 -1.64 8.29 13.21
C LYS A 128 -2.66 7.31 13.77
N SER A 129 -3.06 6.33 12.98
CA SER A 129 -3.99 5.27 13.39
C SER A 129 -3.90 4.05 12.48
N MET A 130 -4.38 2.91 12.98
CA MET A 130 -4.52 1.69 12.19
C MET A 130 -5.73 0.88 12.66
N THR A 131 -6.28 0.07 11.77
CA THR A 131 -7.22 -0.99 12.16
C THR A 131 -6.46 -2.17 12.76
N TRP A 132 -7.18 -3.06 13.44
CA TRP A 132 -6.63 -4.35 13.82
C TRP A 132 -6.14 -5.14 12.60
N LEU A 133 -4.96 -5.74 12.72
CA LEU A 133 -4.42 -6.62 11.70
C LEU A 133 -5.22 -7.93 11.68
N THR A 134 -5.95 -8.16 10.59
CA THR A 134 -6.75 -9.37 10.43
C THR A 134 -5.97 -10.38 9.60
N GLY A 135 -5.72 -11.57 10.15
CA GLY A 135 -5.09 -12.66 9.40
C GLY A 135 -6.07 -13.37 8.48
N ILE A 136 -5.72 -13.54 7.21
CA ILE A 136 -6.50 -14.31 6.24
C ILE A 136 -5.73 -15.58 5.90
N ASN A 137 -6.24 -16.70 6.40
CA ASN A 137 -5.83 -18.04 6.00
C ASN A 137 -6.82 -18.56 4.96
N ILE A 138 -6.51 -18.47 3.67
CA ILE A 138 -7.25 -19.28 2.70
C ILE A 138 -6.65 -20.67 2.77
N SER A 139 -7.37 -21.60 3.39
CA SER A 139 -7.02 -23.02 3.27
C SER A 139 -6.99 -23.35 1.78
N LYS A 140 -5.89 -23.94 1.30
CA LYS A 140 -5.65 -24.32 -0.11
C LYS A 140 -6.63 -25.40 -0.64
N ASN A 141 -7.87 -25.46 -0.18
CA ASN A 141 -8.79 -26.56 -0.46
C ASN A 141 -9.87 -26.26 -1.52
N ARG A 142 -9.69 -25.23 -2.37
CA ARG A 142 -10.55 -25.01 -3.55
C ARG A 142 -9.98 -25.57 -4.86
N SER A 143 -9.03 -26.48 -4.80
CA SER A 143 -8.57 -27.26 -5.95
C SER A 143 -8.63 -28.76 -5.69
N ARG A 144 -9.71 -29.25 -5.04
CA ARG A 144 -10.21 -30.57 -5.41
C ARG A 144 -10.79 -30.43 -6.81
N HIS A 145 -9.88 -30.47 -7.77
CA HIS A 145 -10.14 -30.72 -9.16
C HIS A 145 -11.26 -31.75 -9.25
N ASN A 146 -12.30 -31.38 -9.99
CA ASN A 146 -13.15 -32.33 -10.70
C ASN A 146 -12.26 -33.10 -11.69
N PHE A 147 -11.40 -33.98 -11.18
CA PHE A 147 -10.91 -35.10 -11.97
C PHE A 147 -12.07 -36.09 -12.00
N ALA A 148 -12.98 -35.90 -12.96
CA ALA A 148 -13.83 -36.99 -13.40
C ALA A 148 -12.89 -38.09 -13.93
N PRO A 149 -12.85 -39.30 -13.32
CA PRO A 149 -12.14 -40.40 -13.94
C PRO A 149 -12.84 -40.77 -15.25
N PRO A 150 -12.08 -41.16 -16.29
CA PRO A 150 -12.62 -41.32 -17.63
C PRO A 150 -13.53 -42.54 -17.72
N ASN A 151 -14.69 -42.35 -18.36
CA ASN A 151 -15.50 -43.43 -18.92
C ASN A 151 -14.63 -44.24 -19.90
N VAL A 152 -14.22 -45.45 -19.54
CA VAL A 152 -13.79 -46.45 -20.52
C VAL A 152 -14.30 -47.83 -20.10
N MET A 153 -14.89 -48.48 -21.09
CA MET A 153 -15.75 -49.66 -21.08
C MET A 153 -15.06 -50.95 -20.64
N GLY A 154 -15.84 -51.84 -20.05
CA GLY A 154 -15.66 -53.29 -20.02
C GLY A 154 -17.01 -53.96 -20.21
#